data_AF-A0A150NNR7-F1
#
_entry.id   AF-A0A150NNR7-F1
#
_cell.length_a   1.000
_cell.length_b   1.000
_cell.length_c   1.000
_cell.angle_alpha   90.00
_cell.angle_beta   90.00
_cell.angle_gamma   90.00
#
_symmetry.space_group_name_H-M   'P 1'
#
loop_
_entity.id
_entity.type
_entity.pdbx_description
1 polymer ?
#
loop_
_entity_poly.entity_id
_entity_poly.type
_entity_poly.pdbx_seq_one_letter_code
_entity_poly.pdbx_strand_id
1 'polypeptide(L)'
;MTHLYYPELARQLFELAVEIKEKLGISLDFINLSGGIGVNYRPDQEPNDIALIGEGVRKVYEEVLTPAGLGEVKIFTELGRFMLAPHGALVTRVTHKKETYRTYLGVDASAVNLMRPAMYGAYHHITNVTHPDGPAEVVDVVGSLCENNDKFAVNRELPHTEIGDLLVIHDTGAHGFSMGYQYNAKLRSAEILYTEEGKVRQIRRAERPEDYFATLYGFDFEE
;
A
#
# COMPACT_ATOMS: atom_id res chain seq x y z
N MET A 1 -15.01 -9.67 9.26
CA MET A 1 -13.70 -10.17 8.79
C MET A 1 -13.78 -10.46 7.30
N THR A 2 -12.70 -10.25 6.54
CA THR A 2 -12.70 -10.30 5.06
C THR A 2 -13.22 -11.61 4.49
N HIS A 3 -12.89 -12.72 5.16
CA HIS A 3 -13.30 -14.07 4.76
C HIS A 3 -14.81 -14.34 4.82
N LEU A 4 -15.61 -13.51 5.50
CA LEU A 4 -17.06 -13.64 5.52
C LEU A 4 -17.74 -12.76 4.47
N TYR A 5 -17.23 -11.56 4.21
CA TYR A 5 -17.93 -10.63 3.29
C TYR A 5 -17.62 -10.91 1.82
N TYR A 6 -16.40 -11.34 1.49
CA TYR A 6 -15.98 -11.48 0.09
C TYR A 6 -16.77 -12.56 -0.66
N PRO A 7 -17.02 -13.75 -0.07
CA PRO A 7 -17.91 -14.75 -0.68
C PRO A 7 -19.35 -14.25 -0.85
N GLU A 8 -19.84 -13.41 0.06
CA GLU A 8 -21.20 -12.84 -0.04
C GLU A 8 -21.30 -11.82 -1.18
N LEU A 9 -20.28 -10.98 -1.38
CA LEU A 9 -20.23 -10.10 -2.55
C LEU A 9 -20.13 -10.89 -3.86
N ALA A 10 -19.38 -11.99 -3.87
CA ALA A 10 -19.33 -12.89 -5.01
C ALA A 10 -20.71 -13.51 -5.31
N ARG A 11 -21.47 -13.88 -4.26
CA ARG A 11 -22.84 -14.39 -4.40
C ARG A 11 -23.73 -13.41 -5.15
N GLN A 12 -23.73 -12.15 -4.72
CA GLN A 12 -24.55 -11.10 -5.36
C GLN A 12 -24.20 -10.93 -6.84
N LEU A 13 -22.91 -10.95 -7.19
CA LEU A 13 -22.46 -10.89 -8.59
C LEU A 13 -22.88 -12.13 -9.38
N PHE A 14 -22.84 -13.32 -8.77
CA PHE A 14 -23.23 -14.57 -9.41
C PHE A 14 -24.74 -14.65 -9.63
N GLU A 15 -25.55 -14.22 -8.66
CA GLU A 15 -27.00 -14.12 -8.80
C GLU A 15 -27.39 -13.15 -9.92
N LEU A 16 -26.70 -12.00 -10.01
CA LEU A 16 -26.89 -11.07 -11.12
C LEU A 16 -26.50 -11.69 -12.47
N ALA A 17 -25.43 -12.47 -12.53
CA ALA A 17 -25.02 -13.18 -13.74
C ALA A 17 -26.08 -14.19 -14.20
N VAL A 18 -26.70 -14.92 -13.26
CA VAL A 18 -27.84 -15.80 -13.54
C VAL A 18 -29.03 -15.00 -14.07
N GLU A 19 -29.38 -13.89 -13.43
CA GLU A 19 -30.48 -13.03 -13.87
C GLU A 19 -30.27 -12.51 -15.30
N ILE A 20 -29.06 -12.05 -15.63
CA ILE A 20 -28.70 -11.59 -16.98
C ILE A 20 -28.88 -12.71 -18.01
N LYS A 21 -28.38 -13.92 -17.71
CA LYS A 21 -28.55 -15.09 -18.58
C LYS A 21 -30.02 -15.40 -18.80
N GLU A 22 -30.81 -15.47 -17.74
CA GLU A 22 -32.23 -15.89 -17.82
C GLU A 22 -33.11 -14.87 -18.52
N LYS A 23 -32.91 -13.57 -18.26
CA LYS A 23 -33.74 -12.52 -18.86
C LYS A 23 -33.36 -12.19 -20.29
N LEU A 24 -32.08 -12.30 -20.65
CA LEU A 24 -31.56 -11.81 -21.93
C LEU A 24 -31.02 -12.92 -22.84
N GLY A 25 -30.86 -14.15 -22.36
CA GLY A 25 -30.29 -15.26 -23.13
C GLY A 25 -28.80 -15.06 -23.48
N ILE A 26 -28.09 -14.22 -22.72
CA ILE A 26 -26.68 -13.88 -22.97
C ILE A 26 -25.77 -14.96 -22.36
N SER A 27 -24.70 -15.31 -23.09
CA SER A 27 -23.60 -16.11 -22.56
C SER A 27 -22.52 -15.21 -21.95
N LEU A 28 -21.93 -15.65 -20.84
CA LEU A 28 -20.90 -14.91 -20.12
C LEU A 28 -19.58 -15.68 -20.21
N ASP A 29 -18.52 -14.99 -20.63
CA ASP A 29 -17.17 -15.60 -20.67
C ASP A 29 -16.49 -15.56 -19.31
N PHE A 30 -16.73 -14.51 -18.52
CA PHE A 30 -16.11 -14.32 -17.22
C PHE A 30 -16.90 -13.40 -16.29
N ILE A 31 -16.59 -13.50 -14.99
CA ILE A 31 -17.01 -12.58 -13.93
C ILE A 31 -15.75 -12.07 -13.22
N ASN A 32 -15.63 -10.76 -13.07
CA ASN A 32 -14.52 -10.14 -12.36
C ASN A 32 -15.02 -9.67 -10.98
N LEU A 33 -14.43 -10.22 -9.92
CA LEU A 33 -14.76 -9.91 -8.52
C LEU A 33 -14.02 -8.67 -7.99
N SER A 34 -13.35 -7.92 -8.87
CA SER A 34 -12.54 -6.75 -8.56
C SER A 34 -11.47 -7.05 -7.49
N GLY A 35 -10.99 -6.01 -6.81
CA GLY A 35 -10.04 -6.09 -5.72
C GLY A 35 -10.71 -6.15 -4.34
N GLY A 36 -10.19 -5.37 -3.39
CA GLY A 36 -10.83 -5.17 -2.08
C GLY A 36 -10.27 -6.02 -0.93
N ILE A 37 -9.46 -7.04 -1.22
CA ILE A 37 -8.74 -7.77 -0.18
C ILE A 37 -7.60 -6.88 0.36
N GLY A 38 -7.67 -6.57 1.64
CA GLY A 38 -6.72 -5.71 2.34
C GLY A 38 -5.46 -6.46 2.81
N VAL A 39 -4.58 -5.72 3.47
CA VAL A 39 -3.42 -6.27 4.19
C VAL A 39 -3.43 -5.78 5.64
N ASN A 40 -2.63 -6.43 6.47
CA ASN A 40 -2.40 -5.98 7.83
C ASN A 40 -1.39 -4.85 7.80
N TYR A 41 -1.78 -3.69 8.31
CA TYR A 41 -0.85 -2.59 8.50
C TYR A 41 -0.31 -2.55 9.91
N ARG A 42 -0.98 -3.22 10.86
CA ARG A 42 -0.56 -3.35 12.25
C ARG A 42 -0.11 -4.79 12.54
N PRO A 43 0.92 -4.99 13.38
CA PRO A 43 1.41 -6.33 13.72
C PRO A 43 0.38 -7.24 14.41
N ASP A 44 -0.56 -6.65 15.14
CA ASP A 44 -1.59 -7.36 15.92
C ASP A 44 -2.84 -7.71 15.11
N GLN A 45 -2.93 -7.29 13.84
CA GLN A 45 -4.06 -7.63 12.97
C GLN A 45 -3.96 -9.06 12.46
N GLU A 46 -5.09 -9.76 12.41
CA GLU A 46 -5.16 -11.08 11.77
C GLU A 46 -5.05 -10.97 10.25
N PRO A 47 -4.15 -11.75 9.60
CA PRO A 47 -3.96 -11.68 8.16
C PRO A 47 -5.15 -12.26 7.40
N ASN A 48 -5.36 -11.71 6.19
CA ASN A 48 -6.31 -12.27 5.25
C ASN A 48 -5.73 -13.56 4.66
N ASP A 49 -6.37 -14.69 4.96
CA ASP A 49 -6.09 -15.97 4.30
C ASP A 49 -6.79 -16.00 2.94
N ILE A 50 -6.01 -15.82 1.88
CA ILE A 50 -6.52 -15.81 0.52
C ILE A 50 -7.05 -17.18 0.08
N ALA A 51 -6.49 -18.28 0.60
CA ALA A 51 -6.96 -19.62 0.28
C ALA A 51 -8.33 -19.87 0.93
N LEU A 52 -8.52 -19.44 2.18
CA LEU A 52 -9.81 -19.51 2.85
C LEU A 52 -10.88 -18.66 2.15
N ILE A 53 -10.53 -17.43 1.74
CA ILE A 53 -11.42 -16.56 0.96
C ILE A 53 -11.80 -17.23 -0.37
N GLY A 54 -10.81 -17.76 -1.09
CA GLY A 54 -11.01 -18.45 -2.36
C GLY A 54 -11.92 -19.67 -2.23
N GLU A 55 -11.75 -20.47 -1.18
CA GLU A 55 -12.64 -21.61 -0.89
C GLU A 55 -14.08 -21.17 -0.61
N GLY A 56 -14.26 -20.04 0.10
CA GLY A 56 -15.59 -19.44 0.28
C GLY A 56 -16.24 -19.04 -1.05
N VAL A 57 -15.50 -18.35 -1.92
CA VAL A 57 -15.98 -17.96 -3.27
C VAL A 57 -16.32 -19.19 -4.11
N ARG A 58 -15.48 -20.23 -4.04
CA ARG A 58 -15.70 -21.49 -4.75
C ARG A 58 -17.02 -22.16 -4.35
N LYS A 59 -17.33 -22.23 -3.05
CA LYS A 59 -18.61 -22.80 -2.58
C LYS A 59 -19.80 -22.05 -3.16
N VAL A 60 -19.75 -20.73 -3.12
CA VAL A 60 -20.81 -19.86 -3.67
C VAL A 60 -20.92 -20.04 -5.20
N TYR A 61 -19.80 -20.18 -5.90
CA TYR A 61 -19.78 -20.49 -7.33
C TYR A 61 -20.51 -21.80 -7.63
N GLU A 62 -20.17 -22.86 -6.91
CA GLU A 62 -20.76 -24.20 -7.07
C GLU A 62 -22.25 -24.23 -6.69
N GLU A 63 -22.68 -23.41 -5.74
CA GLU A 63 -24.08 -23.29 -5.32
C GLU A 63 -24.94 -22.47 -6.29
N VAL A 64 -24.40 -21.39 -6.89
CA VAL A 64 -25.19 -20.43 -7.68
C VAL A 64 -25.01 -20.63 -9.18
N LEU A 65 -23.76 -20.68 -9.67
CA LEU A 65 -23.47 -20.67 -11.12
C LEU A 65 -23.59 -22.07 -11.73
N THR A 66 -23.10 -23.10 -11.05
CA THR A 66 -23.13 -24.47 -11.59
C THR A 66 -24.56 -24.95 -11.90
N PRO A 67 -25.55 -24.84 -10.98
CA PRO A 67 -26.92 -25.29 -11.26
C PRO A 67 -27.63 -24.45 -12.32
N ALA A 68 -27.23 -23.17 -12.46
CA ALA A 68 -27.73 -22.27 -13.49
C ALA A 68 -27.09 -22.52 -14.87
N GLY A 69 -26.22 -23.53 -15.03
CA GLY A 69 -25.53 -23.83 -16.28
C GLY A 69 -24.52 -22.75 -16.68
N LEU A 70 -23.86 -22.15 -15.69
CA LEU A 70 -22.74 -21.21 -15.81
C LEU A 70 -21.47 -21.76 -15.15
N GLY A 71 -21.38 -23.09 -14.96
CA GLY A 71 -20.26 -23.77 -14.29
C GLY A 71 -18.91 -23.71 -15.00
N GLU A 72 -18.84 -23.14 -16.21
CA GLU A 72 -17.61 -22.94 -16.99
C GLU A 72 -17.18 -21.45 -17.07
N VAL A 73 -17.90 -20.55 -16.39
CA VAL A 73 -17.59 -19.11 -16.40
C VAL A 73 -16.30 -18.86 -15.63
N LYS A 74 -15.36 -18.12 -16.25
CA LYS A 74 -14.07 -17.82 -15.62
C LYS A 74 -14.23 -16.77 -14.52
N ILE A 75 -13.49 -16.93 -13.43
CA ILE A 75 -13.46 -15.94 -12.34
C ILE A 75 -12.13 -15.18 -12.37
N PHE A 76 -12.20 -13.86 -12.31
CA PHE A 76 -11.05 -12.95 -12.21
C PHE A 76 -11.11 -12.08 -10.95
N THR A 77 -9.95 -11.56 -10.53
CA THR A 77 -9.80 -10.63 -9.41
C THR A 77 -8.62 -9.68 -9.64
N GLU A 78 -8.64 -8.52 -8.99
CA GLU A 78 -7.73 -7.39 -9.21
C GLU A 78 -7.01 -6.98 -7.91
N LEU A 79 -6.23 -7.92 -7.36
CA LEU A 79 -5.66 -7.81 -6.01
C LEU A 79 -4.37 -6.98 -5.94
N GLY A 80 -4.43 -5.67 -6.20
CA GLY A 80 -3.23 -4.82 -6.15
C GLY A 80 -2.61 -4.70 -4.75
N ARG A 81 -3.38 -4.21 -3.77
CA ARG A 81 -2.87 -3.97 -2.41
C ARG A 81 -2.41 -5.24 -1.73
N PHE A 82 -3.20 -6.31 -1.82
CA PHE A 82 -2.88 -7.60 -1.22
C PHE A 82 -1.56 -8.16 -1.75
N MET A 83 -1.33 -8.07 -3.07
CA MET A 83 -0.13 -8.61 -3.70
C MET A 83 1.13 -7.78 -3.48
N LEU A 84 1.01 -6.45 -3.34
CA LEU A 84 2.17 -5.57 -3.38
C LEU A 84 2.53 -4.95 -2.03
N ALA A 85 1.56 -4.63 -1.17
CA ALA A 85 1.81 -3.84 0.02
C ALA A 85 2.89 -4.45 0.94
N PRO A 86 2.81 -5.74 1.35
CA PRO A 86 3.74 -6.33 2.31
C PRO A 86 5.17 -6.48 1.79
N HIS A 87 5.36 -6.38 0.46
CA HIS A 87 6.64 -6.57 -0.20
C HIS A 87 7.40 -5.26 -0.47
N GLY A 88 6.91 -4.13 0.05
CA GLY A 88 7.59 -2.85 -0.03
C GLY A 88 7.73 -2.18 1.32
N ALA A 89 8.91 -1.60 1.56
CA ALA A 89 9.20 -0.84 2.77
C ALA A 89 9.87 0.50 2.40
N LEU A 90 9.51 1.57 3.11
CA LEU A 90 10.15 2.87 2.99
C LEU A 90 11.17 3.00 4.11
N VAL A 91 12.45 2.99 3.74
CA VAL A 91 13.57 3.21 4.65
C VAL A 91 13.85 4.71 4.72
N THR A 92 13.97 5.24 5.93
CA THR A 92 14.16 6.66 6.18
C THR A 92 15.13 6.87 7.34
N ARG A 93 15.88 7.97 7.33
CA ARG A 93 16.83 8.33 8.40
C ARG A 93 16.26 9.43 9.26
N VAL A 94 16.42 9.32 10.57
CA VAL A 94 16.14 10.41 11.50
C VAL A 94 17.19 11.50 11.34
N THR A 95 16.73 12.70 11.02
CA THR A 95 17.57 13.89 10.82
C THR A 95 17.45 14.89 11.95
N HIS A 96 16.33 14.90 12.66
CA HIS A 96 16.05 15.82 13.75
C HIS A 96 15.28 15.11 14.87
N LYS A 97 15.60 15.46 16.11
CA LYS A 97 14.80 15.13 17.29
C LYS A 97 14.47 16.43 18.01
N LYS A 98 13.19 16.64 18.30
CA LYS A 98 12.72 17.85 18.97
C LYS A 98 11.77 17.49 20.10
N GLU A 99 12.13 17.90 21.30
CA GLU A 99 11.31 17.75 22.50
C GLU A 99 10.61 19.07 22.83
N THR A 100 9.30 19.03 22.92
CA THR A 100 8.46 20.17 23.33
C THR A 100 7.30 19.67 24.19
N TYR A 101 6.05 19.95 23.82
CA TYR A 101 4.88 19.31 24.42
C TYR A 101 4.72 17.85 23.97
N ARG A 102 5.38 17.48 22.86
CA ARG A 102 5.55 16.12 22.33
C ARG A 102 6.99 15.96 21.82
N THR A 103 7.42 14.71 21.67
CA THR A 103 8.68 14.36 21.02
C THR A 103 8.45 14.12 19.53
N TYR A 104 9.16 14.86 18.69
CA TYR A 104 9.10 14.79 17.24
C TYR A 104 10.39 14.19 16.69
N LEU A 105 10.25 13.17 15.85
CA LEU A 105 11.33 12.59 15.05
C LEU A 105 11.13 13.06 13.60
N GLY A 106 11.95 14.02 13.17
CA GLY A 106 12.00 14.49 11.79
C GLY A 106 12.86 13.56 10.94
N VAL A 107 12.34 13.08 9.82
CA VAL A 107 13.03 12.11 8.95
C VAL A 107 13.28 12.67 7.53
N ASP A 108 14.15 12.02 6.76
CA ASP A 108 14.51 12.46 5.41
C ASP A 108 13.48 12.09 4.32
N ALA A 109 12.62 11.10 4.58
CA ALA A 109 11.40 10.87 3.80
C ALA A 109 10.28 11.89 4.12
N SER A 110 9.29 12.01 3.24
CA SER A 110 8.06 12.77 3.50
C SER A 110 6.83 12.15 2.82
N ALA A 111 5.67 12.82 2.90
CA ALA A 111 4.44 12.43 2.20
C ALA A 111 4.64 12.28 0.68
N VAL A 112 5.67 12.91 0.11
CA VAL A 112 6.14 12.68 -1.28
C VAL A 112 6.54 11.23 -1.54
N ASN A 113 7.11 10.53 -0.56
CA ASN A 113 7.46 9.12 -0.67
C ASN A 113 6.28 8.20 -0.34
N LEU A 114 5.44 8.61 0.62
CA LEU A 114 4.28 7.84 1.07
C LEU A 114 3.17 8.79 1.54
N MET A 115 2.25 9.12 0.63
CA MET A 115 1.19 10.09 0.87
C MET A 115 0.08 9.57 1.81
N ARG A 116 -0.05 8.23 1.94
CA ARG A 116 -1.22 7.60 2.58
C ARG A 116 -1.47 8.04 4.04
N PRO A 117 -0.46 8.16 4.93
CA PRO A 117 -0.67 8.70 6.27
C PRO A 117 -1.23 10.12 6.25
N ALA A 118 -0.70 10.99 5.39
CA ALA A 118 -1.14 12.38 5.26
C ALA A 118 -2.55 12.51 4.65
N MET A 119 -2.87 11.69 3.64
CA MET A 119 -4.14 11.77 2.89
C MET A 119 -5.29 11.02 3.56
N TYR A 120 -5.01 9.85 4.15
CA TYR A 120 -6.04 8.93 4.65
C TYR A 120 -5.96 8.69 6.16
N GLY A 121 -4.97 9.25 6.86
CA GLY A 121 -4.66 8.85 8.24
C GLY A 121 -4.24 7.38 8.34
N ALA A 122 -3.75 6.79 7.23
CA ALA A 122 -3.45 5.37 7.17
C ALA A 122 -2.32 5.00 8.13
N TYR A 123 -2.58 4.00 8.98
CA TYR A 123 -1.52 3.41 9.78
C TYR A 123 -0.54 2.67 8.87
N HIS A 124 0.74 2.86 9.12
CA HIS A 124 1.82 1.97 8.73
C HIS A 124 2.66 1.67 9.97
N HIS A 125 3.06 0.41 10.14
CA HIS A 125 3.96 0.06 11.22
C HIS A 125 5.32 0.71 10.97
N ILE A 126 5.99 1.16 12.04
CA ILE A 126 7.31 1.77 11.96
C ILE A 126 8.21 1.03 12.95
N THR A 127 9.36 0.58 12.47
CA THR A 127 10.39 -0.07 13.29
C THR A 127 11.67 0.75 13.25
N ASN A 128 12.28 0.98 14.41
CA ASN A 128 13.69 1.41 14.47
C ASN A 128 14.57 0.18 14.30
N VAL A 129 15.24 0.07 13.16
CA VAL A 129 16.11 -1.09 12.86
C VAL A 129 17.52 -0.94 13.42
N THR A 130 17.87 0.25 13.93
CA THR A 130 19.17 0.52 14.56
C THR A 130 19.14 0.11 16.03
N HIS A 131 18.05 0.44 16.74
CA HIS A 131 17.84 0.14 18.15
C HIS A 131 16.47 -0.53 18.40
N PRO A 132 16.25 -1.77 17.92
CA PRO A 132 14.93 -2.41 17.97
C PRO A 132 14.45 -2.73 19.40
N ASP A 133 15.39 -2.97 20.32
CA ASP A 133 15.11 -3.37 21.71
C ASP A 133 15.25 -2.21 22.70
N GLY A 134 15.33 -0.97 22.20
CA GLY A 134 15.39 0.23 23.04
C GLY A 134 14.11 0.42 23.88
N PRO A 135 14.19 1.12 25.02
CA PRO A 135 13.00 1.44 25.81
C PRO A 135 11.98 2.21 24.96
N ALA A 136 10.70 1.88 25.09
CA ALA A 136 9.67 2.54 24.30
C ALA A 136 9.47 4.01 24.72
N GLU A 137 9.31 4.89 23.74
CA GLU A 137 8.91 6.28 23.90
C GLU A 137 7.72 6.60 22.97
N VAL A 138 6.87 7.55 23.37
CA VAL A 138 5.74 8.00 22.55
C VAL A 138 6.16 9.22 21.73
N VAL A 139 6.15 9.08 20.41
CA VAL A 139 6.68 10.07 19.47
C VAL A 139 5.72 10.35 18.31
N ASP A 140 5.94 11.48 17.66
CA ASP A 140 5.41 11.78 16.33
C ASP A 140 6.55 11.63 15.31
N VAL A 141 6.32 10.87 14.24
CA VAL A 141 7.28 10.72 13.13
C VAL A 141 6.82 11.61 11.99
N VAL A 142 7.63 12.60 11.63
CA VAL A 142 7.28 13.68 10.70
C VAL A 142 8.27 13.78 9.56
N GLY A 143 7.78 14.16 8.38
CA GLY A 143 8.63 14.43 7.22
C GLY A 143 9.22 15.83 7.24
N SER A 144 9.70 16.27 6.07
CA SER A 144 10.43 17.53 5.89
C SER A 144 9.74 18.53 4.93
N LEU A 145 8.45 18.34 4.64
CA LEU A 145 7.65 19.28 3.87
C LEU A 145 7.18 20.44 4.75
N CYS A 146 6.89 21.59 4.13
CA CYS A 146 6.34 22.75 4.82
C CYS A 146 4.82 22.65 5.05
N GLU A 147 4.33 21.47 5.42
CA GLU A 147 2.91 21.19 5.64
C GLU A 147 2.70 20.39 6.93
N ASN A 148 1.70 20.77 7.74
CA ASN A 148 1.49 20.18 9.05
C ASN A 148 0.95 18.74 8.99
N ASN A 149 0.41 18.32 7.85
CA ASN A 149 -0.04 16.94 7.63
C ASN A 149 1.10 16.00 7.19
N ASP A 150 2.33 16.48 7.02
CA ASP A 150 3.50 15.65 6.67
C ASP A 150 3.97 14.81 7.87
N LYS A 151 3.14 13.84 8.24
CA LYS A 151 3.30 12.99 9.41
C LYS A 151 3.07 11.55 9.01
N PHE A 152 4.05 10.70 9.28
CA PHE A 152 3.95 9.25 9.11
C PHE A 152 3.29 8.58 10.30
N ALA A 153 3.49 9.13 11.49
CA ALA A 153 2.88 8.63 12.72
C ALA A 153 2.63 9.75 13.71
N VAL A 154 1.51 9.67 14.42
CA VAL A 154 1.14 10.56 15.52
C VAL A 154 0.88 9.71 16.74
N ASN A 155 1.47 10.09 17.88
CA ASN A 155 1.29 9.40 19.16
C ASN A 155 1.62 7.92 19.10
N ARG A 156 2.78 7.60 18.53
CA ARG A 156 3.23 6.23 18.29
C ARG A 156 4.24 5.82 19.33
N GLU A 157 4.03 4.67 19.95
CA GLU A 157 5.09 3.97 20.67
C GLU A 157 6.14 3.46 19.69
N LEU A 158 7.39 3.84 19.92
CA LEU A 158 8.55 3.45 19.15
C LEU A 158 9.71 3.19 20.13
N PRO A 159 10.62 2.24 19.87
CA PRO A 159 11.87 2.17 20.61
C PRO A 159 12.59 3.51 20.61
N HIS A 160 13.30 3.81 21.70
CA HIS A 160 14.07 5.05 21.83
C HIS A 160 14.95 5.27 20.61
N THR A 161 14.77 6.43 19.98
CA THR A 161 15.31 6.73 18.66
C THR A 161 16.09 8.03 18.68
N GLU A 162 17.29 8.00 18.08
CA GLU A 162 18.21 9.15 18.02
C GLU A 162 18.47 9.63 16.60
N ILE A 163 19.04 10.84 16.47
CA ILE A 163 19.44 11.38 15.18
C ILE A 163 20.48 10.45 14.54
N GLY A 164 20.27 10.09 13.27
CA GLY A 164 21.12 9.16 12.52
C GLY A 164 20.54 7.76 12.42
N ASP A 165 19.62 7.37 13.30
CA ASP A 165 18.96 6.06 13.27
C ASP A 165 18.16 5.87 11.98
N LEU A 166 18.09 4.61 11.55
CA LEU A 166 17.24 4.16 10.43
C LEU A 166 15.90 3.65 10.95
N LEU A 167 14.84 4.19 10.36
CA LEU A 167 13.48 3.71 10.52
C LEU A 167 13.00 3.02 9.25
N VAL A 168 12.20 1.97 9.43
CA VAL A 168 11.52 1.26 8.36
C VAL A 168 10.02 1.46 8.54
N ILE A 169 9.38 2.05 7.53
CA ILE A 169 7.93 2.15 7.42
C ILE A 169 7.46 0.98 6.55
N HIS A 170 6.69 0.07 7.13
CA HIS A 170 6.28 -1.20 6.51
C HIS A 170 5.08 -1.06 5.56
N ASP A 171 4.81 -2.08 4.76
CA ASP A 171 3.60 -2.23 3.93
C ASP A 171 3.38 -1.13 2.88
N THR A 172 4.47 -0.59 2.33
CA THR A 172 4.46 0.55 1.40
C THR A 172 4.50 0.17 -0.08
N GLY A 173 4.57 -1.13 -0.40
CA GLY A 173 4.70 -1.60 -1.79
C GLY A 173 3.49 -1.34 -2.67
N ALA A 174 2.32 -1.08 -2.08
CA ALA A 174 1.13 -0.62 -2.78
C ALA A 174 0.88 0.86 -2.50
N HIS A 175 0.66 1.63 -3.56
CA HIS A 175 0.37 3.07 -3.52
C HIS A 175 1.46 3.98 -2.96
N GLY A 176 2.56 3.46 -2.40
CA GLY A 176 3.68 4.28 -1.91
C GLY A 176 4.31 5.07 -3.06
N PHE A 177 5.24 4.45 -3.79
CA PHE A 177 5.95 5.11 -4.88
C PHE A 177 5.00 5.66 -5.97
N SER A 178 3.93 4.93 -6.30
CA SER A 178 3.00 5.33 -7.38
C SER A 178 2.19 6.60 -7.08
N MET A 179 1.89 6.89 -5.80
CA MET A 179 1.27 8.16 -5.40
C MET A 179 2.30 9.26 -5.09
N GLY A 180 3.60 8.98 -5.23
CA GLY A 180 4.63 9.99 -5.01
C GLY A 180 4.50 11.18 -5.95
N TYR A 181 5.06 12.31 -5.56
CA TYR A 181 4.95 13.62 -6.25
C TYR A 181 6.13 14.51 -5.84
N GLN A 182 6.39 15.64 -6.49
CA GLN A 182 7.60 16.45 -6.21
C GLN A 182 7.31 17.79 -5.52
N TYR A 183 6.45 17.78 -4.49
CA TYR A 183 6.18 18.98 -3.70
C TYR A 183 7.44 19.46 -2.95
N ASN A 184 7.61 20.78 -2.83
CA ASN A 184 8.84 21.43 -2.36
C ASN A 184 10.11 20.97 -3.11
N ALA A 185 9.99 20.59 -4.38
CA ALA A 185 11.09 20.05 -5.20
C ALA A 185 11.78 18.82 -4.57
N LYS A 186 11.06 18.07 -3.73
CA LYS A 186 11.52 16.75 -3.26
C LYS A 186 11.52 15.79 -4.43
N LEU A 187 12.70 15.25 -4.73
CA LEU A 187 12.90 14.31 -5.82
C LEU A 187 12.44 12.90 -5.41
N ARG A 188 11.87 12.13 -6.35
CA ARG A 188 11.48 10.74 -6.06
C ARG A 188 12.68 9.89 -5.65
N SER A 189 12.48 9.07 -4.63
CA SER A 189 13.49 8.14 -4.11
C SER A 189 13.81 7.02 -5.10
N ALA A 190 14.92 6.30 -4.87
CA ALA A 190 15.20 5.07 -5.60
C ALA A 190 14.22 3.95 -5.18
N GLU A 191 14.05 2.94 -6.05
CA GLU A 191 13.44 1.66 -5.71
C GLU A 191 14.50 0.56 -5.83
N ILE A 192 14.67 -0.19 -4.75
CA ILE A 192 15.67 -1.25 -4.61
C ILE A 192 14.92 -2.56 -4.37
N LEU A 193 15.22 -3.57 -5.17
CA LEU A 193 14.71 -4.93 -5.03
C LEU A 193 15.74 -5.79 -4.31
N TYR A 194 15.30 -6.48 -3.26
CA TYR A 194 16.04 -7.58 -2.64
C TYR A 194 15.49 -8.89 -3.20
N THR A 195 16.33 -9.67 -3.88
CA THR A 195 15.90 -10.89 -4.60
C THR A 195 15.92 -12.12 -3.71
N GLU A 196 15.25 -13.19 -4.15
CA GLU A 196 15.24 -14.47 -3.44
C GLU A 196 16.65 -15.08 -3.30
N GLU A 197 17.57 -14.77 -4.23
CA GLU A 197 18.97 -15.18 -4.15
C GLU A 197 19.81 -14.32 -3.20
N GLY A 198 19.18 -13.44 -2.42
CA GLY A 198 19.85 -12.54 -1.48
C GLY A 198 20.62 -11.40 -2.14
N LYS A 199 20.28 -11.03 -3.37
CA LYS A 199 20.97 -9.96 -4.11
C LYS A 199 20.19 -8.65 -4.04
N VAL A 200 20.93 -7.55 -4.07
CA VAL A 200 20.36 -6.20 -4.14
C VAL A 200 20.43 -5.70 -5.58
N ARG A 201 19.29 -5.24 -6.13
CA ARG A 201 19.20 -4.66 -7.47
C ARG A 201 18.45 -3.34 -7.42
N GLN A 202 19.04 -2.28 -7.94
CA GLN A 202 18.29 -1.05 -8.19
C GLN A 202 17.37 -1.27 -9.40
N ILE A 203 16.07 -1.18 -9.17
CA ILE A 203 15.03 -1.31 -10.21
C ILE A 203 14.54 0.06 -10.70
N ARG A 204 14.75 1.10 -9.89
CA ARG A 204 14.60 2.51 -10.28
C ARG A 204 15.64 3.36 -9.56
N ARG A 205 16.36 4.20 -10.30
CA ARG A 205 17.26 5.20 -9.68
C ARG A 205 16.46 6.32 -9.03
N ALA A 206 17.03 6.98 -8.02
CA ALA A 206 16.46 8.22 -7.53
C ALA A 206 16.46 9.28 -8.64
N GLU A 207 15.47 10.17 -8.60
CA GLU A 207 15.44 11.36 -9.43
C GLU A 207 16.60 12.30 -9.05
N ARG A 208 17.07 13.04 -10.06
CA ARG A 208 18.03 14.11 -9.94
C ARG A 208 17.36 15.44 -10.31
N PRO A 209 17.95 16.59 -9.95
CA PRO A 209 17.39 17.89 -10.33
C PRO A 209 17.08 18.02 -11.83
N GLU A 210 17.89 17.40 -12.70
CA GLU A 210 17.68 17.42 -14.14
C GLU A 210 16.37 16.75 -14.56
N ASP A 211 15.95 15.68 -13.87
CA ASP A 211 14.66 15.01 -14.14
C ASP A 211 13.49 15.94 -13.81
N TYR A 212 13.59 16.65 -12.68
CA TYR A 212 12.56 17.58 -12.22
C TYR A 212 12.42 18.80 -13.14
N PHE A 213 13.53 19.28 -13.71
CA PHE A 213 13.54 20.42 -14.62
C PHE A 213 13.35 20.04 -16.10
N ALA A 214 13.25 18.76 -16.44
CA ALA A 214 13.14 18.30 -17.83
C ALA A 214 11.91 18.86 -18.56
N THR A 215 10.85 19.24 -17.84
CA THR A 215 9.62 19.81 -18.38
C THR A 215 9.56 21.34 -18.34
N LEU A 216 10.65 22.02 -17.94
CA LEU A 216 10.75 23.48 -17.93
C LEU A 216 11.39 24.07 -19.21
N TYR A 217 11.44 23.29 -20.29
CA TYR A 217 11.97 23.71 -21.58
C TYR A 217 11.07 23.19 -22.71
N GLY A 218 11.16 23.78 -23.91
CA GLY A 218 10.38 23.32 -25.08
C GLY A 218 8.90 23.73 -25.05
N PHE A 219 8.62 24.97 -24.63
CA PHE A 219 7.25 25.49 -24.46
C PHE A 219 6.56 25.90 -25.76
N ASP A 220 7.32 26.06 -26.84
CA ASP A 220 6.76 26.43 -28.13
C ASP A 220 6.10 25.18 -28.75
N PHE A 221 4.80 25.27 -29.04
CA PHE A 221 4.16 24.30 -29.91
C PHE A 221 4.74 24.50 -31.31
N GLU A 222 5.39 23.48 -31.89
CA GLU A 222 5.76 23.52 -33.31
C GLU A 222 4.46 23.67 -34.14
N GLU A 223 4.44 24.65 -35.06
CA GLU A 223 3.32 24.91 -35.99
C GLU A 223 3.06 23.77 -36.97
#